data_AF-A0A1G5RXE2-F1
#
_entry.id   AF-A0A1G5RXE2-F1
#
_cell.length_a   1.000
_cell.length_b   1.000
_cell.length_c   1.000
_cell.angle_alpha   90.00
_cell.angle_beta   90.00
_cell.angle_gamma   90.00
#
_symmetry.space_group_name_H-M   'P 1'
#
loop_
_entity.id
_entity.type
_entity.pdbx_description
1 polymer ?
#
loop_
_entity_poly.entity_id
_entity_poly.type
_entity_poly.pdbx_seq_one_letter_code
_entity_poly.pdbx_strand_id
1 'polypeptide(L)'
;MKFTWMPKDAAGKKAVYLSILFVALMALKMTNLLRLPLPSPLIAVLAVAGLVFGLISIFLHKGRAVLLLIPVLVGLLVVAWTTAELMFPH
;
A
#
# COMPACT_ATOMS: atom_id res chain seq x y z
N MET A 1 -11.59 -24.79 -5.55
CA MET A 1 -10.32 -24.02 -5.54
C MET A 1 -10.19 -23.35 -4.17
N LYS A 2 -9.10 -23.56 -3.41
CA LYS A 2 -8.95 -23.02 -2.04
C LYS A 2 -8.34 -21.61 -2.07
N PHE A 3 -9.13 -20.60 -1.72
CA PHE A 3 -8.62 -19.28 -1.37
C PHE A 3 -7.90 -19.35 -0.03
N THR A 4 -6.69 -18.82 0.04
CA THR A 4 -5.93 -18.68 1.30
C THR A 4 -6.07 -17.25 1.78
N TRP A 5 -6.26 -17.03 3.08
CA TRP A 5 -6.41 -15.67 3.60
C TRP A 5 -5.10 -14.89 3.51
N MET A 6 -4.00 -15.48 3.99
CA MET A 6 -2.70 -14.82 4.10
C MET A 6 -1.71 -15.33 3.04
N PRO A 7 -0.91 -14.44 2.42
CA PRO A 7 0.14 -14.86 1.48
C PRO A 7 1.18 -15.70 2.20
N LYS A 8 1.57 -16.82 1.59
CA LYS A 8 2.61 -17.71 2.11
C LYS A 8 4.00 -17.25 1.69
N ASP A 9 4.09 -16.53 0.58
CA ASP A 9 5.31 -16.00 0.00
C ASP A 9 5.81 -14.76 0.74
N ALA A 10 7.14 -14.59 0.74
CA ALA A 10 7.79 -13.49 1.45
C ALA A 10 7.42 -12.12 0.87
N ALA A 11 7.26 -12.02 -0.45
CA ALA A 11 6.85 -10.78 -1.12
C ALA A 11 5.45 -10.34 -0.68
N GLY A 12 4.49 -11.26 -0.66
CA GLY A 12 3.13 -10.97 -0.25
C GLY A 12 3.00 -10.60 1.22
N LYS A 13 3.77 -11.23 2.12
CA LYS A 13 3.83 -10.79 3.52
C LYS A 13 4.35 -9.37 3.63
N LYS A 14 5.45 -9.04 2.94
CA LYS A 14 6.00 -7.68 2.90
C LYS A 14 4.97 -6.67 2.37
N ALA A 15 4.25 -7.00 1.31
CA ALA A 15 3.19 -6.15 0.75
C ALA A 15 2.11 -5.82 1.79
N VAL A 16 1.63 -6.83 2.52
CA VAL A 16 0.61 -6.64 3.57
C VAL A 16 1.13 -5.78 4.71
N TYR A 17 2.35 -6.05 5.22
CA TYR A 17 2.95 -5.24 6.29
C TYR A 17 3.16 -3.79 5.86
N LEU A 18 3.63 -3.54 4.64
CA LEU A 18 3.79 -2.19 4.10
C LEU A 18 2.45 -1.46 3.99
N SER A 19 1.39 -2.14 3.55
CA SER A 19 0.05 -1.55 3.47
C SER A 19 -0.50 -1.19 4.85
N ILE A 20 -0.33 -2.06 5.85
CA ILE A 20 -0.76 -1.78 7.23
C ILE A 20 0.02 -0.59 7.79
N LEU A 21 1.34 -0.58 7.57
CA LEU A 21 2.21 0.52 8.00
C LEU A 21 1.82 1.85 7.35
N PHE A 22 1.50 1.84 6.05
CA PHE A 22 0.98 3.01 5.33
C PHE A 22 -0.31 3.54 5.97
N VAL A 23 -1.30 2.67 6.20
CA VAL A 23 -2.58 3.07 6.80
C VAL A 23 -2.37 3.64 8.20
N ALA A 24 -1.51 3.01 9.01
CA ALA A 24 -1.17 3.49 10.35
C ALA A 24 -0.51 4.88 10.32
N LEU A 25 0.47 5.09 9.43
CA LEU A 25 1.14 6.38 9.24
C LEU A 25 0.17 7.47 8.76
N MET A 26 -0.71 7.16 7.82
CA MET A 26 -1.73 8.12 7.34
C MET A 26 -2.74 8.48 8.43
N ALA A 27 -3.20 7.50 9.21
CA ALA A 27 -4.08 7.75 10.35
C ALA A 27 -3.40 8.65 11.39
N LEU A 28 -2.13 8.36 11.69
CA LEU A 28 -1.33 9.16 12.62
C LEU A 28 -1.13 10.59 12.11
N LYS A 29 -0.86 10.75 10.81
CA LYS A 29 -0.79 12.06 10.15
C LYS A 29 -2.11 12.84 10.29
N MET A 30 -3.25 12.18 10.03
CA MET A 30 -4.59 12.80 10.13
C MET A 30 -4.92 13.29 11.55
N THR A 31 -4.52 12.53 12.57
CA THR A 31 -4.79 12.90 13.98
C THR A 31 -3.94 14.06 14.49
N ASN A 32 -2.90 14.49 13.74
CA ASN A 32 -1.99 15.58 14.08
C ASN A 32 -1.39 15.49 15.51
N LEU A 33 -1.40 14.29 16.11
CA LEU A 33 -1.08 14.02 17.52
C LEU A 33 0.36 14.42 17.90
N LEU A 34 1.27 14.43 16.93
CA LEU A 34 2.70 14.66 17.14
C LEU A 34 3.24 15.92 16.45
N ARG A 35 2.40 16.73 15.78
CA ARG A 35 2.84 17.88 14.93
C ARG A 35 4.05 17.54 14.04
N LEU A 36 4.24 16.27 13.68
CA LEU A 36 5.30 15.85 12.78
C LEU A 36 4.82 16.19 11.37
N PRO A 37 5.52 17.08 10.64
CA PRO A 37 5.26 17.28 9.22
C PRO A 37 5.75 16.03 8.49
N LEU A 38 4.95 14.95 8.54
CA LEU A 38 5.21 13.75 7.78
C LEU A 38 4.99 14.10 6.30
N PRO A 39 6.05 14.08 5.48
CA PRO A 39 5.92 14.45 4.09
C PRO A 39 5.02 13.42 3.40
N SER A 40 3.88 13.88 2.86
CA SER A 40 2.97 13.04 2.07
C SER A 40 3.69 12.21 0.99
N PRO A 41 4.73 12.73 0.29
CA PRO A 41 5.46 11.95 -0.70
C PRO A 41 6.19 10.73 -0.09
N LEU A 42 6.75 10.86 1.11
CA LEU A 42 7.46 9.78 1.80
C LEU A 42 6.50 8.64 2.18
N ILE A 43 5.29 8.98 2.63
CA ILE A 43 4.26 7.99 2.92
C ILE A 43 3.74 7.37 1.61
N ALA A 44 3.62 8.13 0.53
CA ALA A 44 3.22 7.61 -0.78
C ALA A 44 4.20 6.55 -1.31
N VAL A 45 5.51 6.71 -1.09
CA VAL A 45 6.52 5.71 -1.47
C VAL A 45 6.27 4.36 -0.80
N LEU A 46 5.81 4.33 0.46
CA LEU A 46 5.44 3.08 1.15
C LEU A 46 4.26 2.39 0.47
N ALA A 47 3.23 3.14 0.06
CA ALA A 47 2.09 2.58 -0.67
C ALA A 47 2.50 2.02 -2.03
N VAL A 48 3.35 2.73 -2.77
CA VAL A 48 3.86 2.28 -4.07
C VAL A 48 4.74 1.03 -3.91
N ALA A 49 5.62 0.99 -2.90
CA ALA A 49 6.41 -0.20 -2.61
C ALA A 49 5.51 -1.41 -2.24
N GLY A 50 4.48 -1.18 -1.43
CA GLY A 50 3.46 -2.19 -1.10
C GLY A 50 2.72 -2.71 -2.34
N LEU A 51 2.36 -1.82 -3.27
CA LEU A 51 1.76 -2.16 -4.56
C LEU A 51 2.69 -3.07 -5.38
N VAL A 52 3.96 -2.70 -5.52
CA VAL A 52 4.94 -3.45 -6.32
C VAL A 52 5.13 -4.85 -5.75
N PHE A 53 5.33 -4.98 -4.44
CA PHE A 53 5.43 -6.30 -3.80
C PHE A 53 4.12 -7.10 -3.91
N GLY A 54 2.96 -6.43 -3.84
CA GLY A 54 1.65 -7.05 -4.03
C GLY A 54 1.48 -7.61 -5.44
N LEU A 55 1.82 -6.84 -6.47
CA LEU A 55 1.81 -7.26 -7.87
C LEU A 55 2.79 -8.42 -8.11
N ILE A 56 4.01 -8.35 -7.59
CA ILE A 56 5.00 -9.44 -7.70
C ILE A 56 4.46 -10.73 -7.05
N SER A 57 3.81 -10.63 -5.89
CA SER A 57 3.20 -11.78 -5.24
C SER A 57 2.07 -12.41 -6.09
N ILE A 58 1.20 -11.57 -6.65
CA ILE A 58 0.06 -12.02 -7.47
C ILE A 58 0.53 -12.65 -8.78
N PHE A 59 1.38 -11.96 -9.54
CA PHE A 59 1.80 -12.41 -10.88
C PHE A 59 2.89 -13.48 -10.85
N LEU A 60 3.91 -13.31 -10.00
CA LEU A 60 5.09 -14.16 -9.99
C LEU A 60 4.92 -15.41 -9.12
N HIS A 61 4.28 -15.25 -7.94
CA HIS A 61 4.09 -16.36 -7.00
C HIS A 61 2.70 -17.01 -7.11
N LYS A 62 1.87 -16.57 -8.07
CA LYS A 62 0.44 -16.94 -8.17
C LYS A 62 -0.26 -16.82 -6.81
N GLY A 63 0.10 -15.80 -6.04
CA GLY A 63 -0.39 -15.58 -4.68
C GLY A 63 -1.91 -15.44 -4.68
N ARG A 64 -2.62 -16.47 -4.24
CA ARG A 64 -4.10 -16.50 -4.18
C ARG A 64 -4.66 -15.89 -2.89
N ALA A 65 -3.91 -14.98 -2.29
CA ALA A 65 -4.25 -14.42 -0.99
C ALA A 65 -5.14 -13.20 -1.13
N VAL A 66 -6.32 -13.22 -0.49
CA VAL A 66 -7.27 -12.10 -0.50
C VAL A 66 -6.64 -10.86 0.12
N LEU A 67 -5.75 -11.04 1.11
CA LEU A 67 -5.00 -9.95 1.75
C LEU A 67 -4.09 -9.18 0.79
N LEU A 68 -3.72 -9.72 -0.38
CA LEU A 68 -2.93 -9.01 -1.39
C LEU A 68 -3.75 -7.95 -2.14
N LEU A 69 -5.08 -8.05 -2.12
CA LEU A 69 -5.95 -7.08 -2.78
C LEU A 69 -5.90 -5.71 -2.07
N ILE A 70 -5.66 -5.71 -0.75
CA ILE A 70 -5.54 -4.49 0.06
C ILE A 70 -4.34 -3.62 -0.39
N PRO A 71 -3.08 -4.11 -0.39
CA PRO A 71 -1.94 -3.32 -0.86
C PRO A 71 -2.11 -2.86 -2.31
N VAL A 72 -2.73 -3.68 -3.17
CA VAL A 72 -2.98 -3.31 -4.56
C VAL A 72 -3.99 -2.17 -4.66
N LEU A 73 -5.16 -2.27 -4.03
CA LEU A 73 -6.16 -1.21 -4.06
C LEU A 73 -5.64 0.08 -3.42
N VAL A 74 -5.01 -0.01 -2.26
CA VAL A 74 -4.44 1.14 -1.55
C VAL A 74 -3.36 1.80 -2.40
N GLY A 75 -2.42 1.02 -2.94
CA GLY A 75 -1.37 1.57 -3.79
C GLY A 75 -1.91 2.22 -5.06
N LEU A 76 -2.94 1.64 -5.69
CA LEU A 76 -3.52 2.18 -6.92
C LEU A 76 -4.25 3.49 -6.64
N LEU A 77 -4.97 3.57 -5.52
CA LEU A 77 -5.62 4.78 -5.04
C LEU A 77 -4.61 5.89 -4.76
N VAL A 78 -3.50 5.58 -4.12
CA VAL A 78 -2.42 6.55 -3.85
C VAL A 78 -1.77 7.05 -5.13
N VAL A 79 -1.49 6.16 -6.08
CA VAL A 79 -0.94 6.56 -7.39
C VAL A 79 -1.93 7.46 -8.13
N ALA A 80 -3.19 7.08 -8.21
CA ALA A 80 -4.23 7.87 -8.88
C ALA A 80 -4.38 9.27 -8.25
N TRP A 81 -4.42 9.35 -6.91
CA TRP A 81 -4.46 10.62 -6.19
C TRP A 81 -3.23 11.48 -6.48
N THR A 82 -2.04 10.90 -6.37
CA THR A 82 -0.77 11.63 -6.61
C THR A 82 -0.69 12.15 -8.05
N THR A 83 -1.14 11.38 -9.03
CA THR A 83 -1.20 11.82 -10.43
C THR A 83 -2.23 12.93 -10.62
N ALA A 84 -3.41 12.83 -9.98
CA ALA A 84 -4.43 13.86 -10.05
C ALA A 84 -3.95 15.20 -9.47
N GLU A 85 -3.28 15.18 -8.33
CA GLU A 85 -2.68 16.37 -7.71
C GLU A 85 -1.59 17.00 -8.60
N LEU A 86 -0.84 16.17 -9.34
CA LEU A 86 0.16 16.64 -10.28
C LEU A 86 -0.45 17.26 -11.56
N MET A 87 -1.56 16.70 -12.07
CA MET A 87 -2.24 17.20 -13.26
C MET A 87 -3.10 18.44 -12.99
N PHE A 88 -3.67 18.53 -11.80
CA PHE A 88 -4.50 19.65 -11.36
C PHE A 88 -3.97 20.17 -10.03
N PRO A 89 -2.82 20.86 -9.99
CA PRO A 89 -2.33 21.48 -8.77
C PRO A 89 -3.33 22.57 -8.36
N HIS A 90 -3.91 22.43 -7.16
CA HIS A 90 -4.89 23.37 -6.62
C HIS A 90 -4.17 24.55 -5.96
#